data_AF-A0A524Q694-F1
#
_entry.id   AF-A0A524Q694-F1
#
_cell.length_a   1.000
_cell.length_b   1.000
_cell.length_c   1.000
_cell.angle_alpha   90.00
_cell.angle_beta   90.00
_cell.angle_gamma   90.00
#
_symmetry.space_group_name_H-M   'P 1'
#
loop_
_entity.id
_entity.type
_entity.pdbx_description
1 polymer ?
#
loop_
_entity_poly.entity_id
_entity_poly.type
_entity_poly.pdbx_seq_one_letter_code
_entity_poly.pdbx_strand_id
1 'polypeptide(L)'
;MGHRRKAREYALQGLYMHEISAAPVEKLVGLEWVDDPIPDPIREFAVTLIKGSIDHIKTIDPFIVKYSKNWKFERLSSVDKSILRISIFAMLFLKDIPVVVTINEGIE
;
A
#
# COMPACT_ATOMS: atom_id res chain seq x y z
N MET A 1 7.82 -9.50 -14.16
CA MET A 1 7.83 -9.69 -12.69
C MET A 1 8.35 -8.45 -11.94
N GLY A 2 9.55 -7.94 -12.22
CA GLY A 2 10.19 -6.89 -11.39
C GLY A 2 9.44 -5.54 -11.26
N HIS A 3 8.75 -5.07 -12.30
CA HIS A 3 8.09 -3.76 -12.28
C HIS A 3 6.96 -3.66 -11.24
N ARG A 4 6.10 -4.69 -11.13
CA ARG A 4 4.98 -4.70 -10.18
C ARG A 4 5.47 -4.79 -8.72
N ARG A 5 6.53 -5.58 -8.48
CA ARG A 5 7.17 -5.67 -7.16
C ARG A 5 7.79 -4.34 -6.74
N LYS A 6 8.58 -3.71 -7.62
CA LYS A 6 9.21 -2.41 -7.34
C LYS A 6 8.18 -1.32 -7.03
N ALA A 7 7.07 -1.32 -7.78
CA ALA A 7 5.98 -0.39 -7.52
C ALA A 7 5.33 -0.61 -6.14
N ARG A 8 5.21 -1.85 -5.66
CA ARG A 8 4.74 -2.15 -4.30
C ARG A 8 5.71 -1.67 -3.23
N GLU A 9 7.02 -1.81 -3.46
CA GLU A 9 8.03 -1.26 -2.55
C GLU A 9 7.88 0.26 -2.40
N TYR A 10 7.71 0.99 -3.52
CA TYR A 10 7.45 2.43 -3.47
C TYR A 10 6.12 2.76 -2.80
N ALA A 11 5.07 1.97 -3.07
CA ALA A 11 3.78 2.17 -2.41
C ALA A 11 3.87 1.95 -0.89
N LEU A 12 4.63 0.96 -0.45
CA LEU A 12 4.90 0.69 0.97
C LEU A 12 5.62 1.87 1.62
N GLN A 13 6.67 2.40 0.98
CA GLN A 13 7.38 3.60 1.46
C GLN A 13 6.42 4.80 1.57
N GLY A 14 5.61 5.02 0.54
CA GLY A 14 4.59 6.07 0.50
C GLY A 14 3.58 5.98 1.65
N LEU A 15 3.00 4.80 1.86
CA LEU A 15 2.02 4.58 2.94
C LEU A 15 2.66 4.64 4.33
N TYR A 16 3.89 4.16 4.48
CA TYR A 16 4.63 4.29 5.73
C TYR A 16 4.82 5.77 6.08
N MET A 17 5.27 6.60 5.11
CA MET A 17 5.41 8.04 5.30
C MET A 17 4.07 8.71 5.65
N HIS A 18 2.98 8.32 4.97
CA HIS A 18 1.64 8.78 5.31
C HIS A 18 1.27 8.45 6.76
N GLU A 19 1.52 7.22 7.21
CA GLU A 19 1.19 6.76 8.56
C GLU A 19 1.99 7.50 9.64
N ILE A 20 3.29 7.76 9.41
CA ILE A 20 4.14 8.39 10.44
C ILE A 20 4.04 9.91 10.49
N SER A 21 3.70 10.57 9.38
CA SER A 21 3.80 12.02 9.24
C SER A 21 2.54 12.71 8.75
N ALA A 22 1.46 11.95 8.48
CA ALA A 22 0.25 12.44 7.83
C ALA A 22 0.54 13.17 6.50
N ALA A 23 1.58 12.73 5.77
CA ALA A 23 1.96 13.32 4.49
C ALA A 23 0.77 13.30 3.51
N PRO A 24 0.40 14.44 2.88
CA PRO A 24 -0.73 14.49 1.96
C PRO A 24 -0.47 13.62 0.72
N VAL A 25 -1.52 12.98 0.22
CA VAL A 25 -1.44 12.03 -0.90
C VAL A 25 -0.82 12.68 -2.15
N GLU A 26 -1.11 13.96 -2.37
CA GLU A 26 -0.60 14.75 -3.50
C GLU A 26 0.93 14.84 -3.51
N LYS A 27 1.56 14.89 -2.32
CA LYS A 27 3.03 14.83 -2.21
C LYS A 27 3.57 13.44 -2.45
N LEU A 28 2.81 12.41 -2.04
CA LEU A 28 3.27 11.03 -2.12
C LEU A 28 3.23 10.49 -3.56
N VAL A 29 2.26 10.92 -4.37
CA VAL A 29 2.16 10.46 -5.77
C VAL A 29 3.29 10.97 -6.68
N GLY A 30 4.03 12.00 -6.24
CA GLY A 30 5.23 12.48 -6.93
C GLY A 30 6.40 11.48 -6.89
N LEU A 31 6.41 10.57 -5.90
CA LEU A 31 7.52 9.65 -5.63
C LEU A 31 8.88 10.36 -5.50
N GLU A 32 8.89 11.58 -4.96
CA GLU A 32 10.08 12.48 -4.95
C GLU A 32 11.22 11.98 -4.05
N TRP A 33 10.98 10.98 -3.19
CA TRP A 33 12.01 10.34 -2.38
C TRP A 33 12.81 9.27 -3.14
N VAL A 34 12.46 9.00 -4.39
CA VAL A 34 13.16 8.06 -5.26
C VAL A 34 14.09 8.87 -6.15
N ASP A 35 15.40 8.70 -5.94
CA ASP A 35 16.42 9.46 -6.67
C ASP A 35 16.56 9.02 -8.14
N ASP A 36 16.29 7.74 -8.42
CA ASP A 36 16.41 7.17 -9.76
C ASP A 36 15.19 7.47 -10.65
N PRO A 37 15.38 7.66 -11.97
CA PRO A 37 14.27 7.73 -12.91
C PRO A 37 13.38 6.49 -12.83
N ILE A 38 12.10 6.71 -12.53
CA ILE A 38 11.09 5.65 -12.41
C ILE A 38 10.39 5.46 -13.76
N PRO A 39 10.46 4.26 -14.38
CA PRO A 39 9.67 3.95 -15.57
C PRO A 39 8.16 4.12 -15.32
N ASP A 40 7.43 4.65 -16.30
CA ASP A 40 5.99 4.94 -16.17
C ASP A 40 5.16 3.77 -15.64
N PRO A 41 5.33 2.50 -16.09
CA PRO A 41 4.54 1.39 -15.56
C PRO A 41 4.73 1.14 -14.07
N ILE A 42 5.93 1.46 -13.53
CA ILE A 42 6.22 1.34 -12.10
C ILE A 42 5.55 2.50 -11.35
N ARG A 43 5.73 3.74 -11.86
CA ARG A 43 5.16 4.95 -11.27
C ARG A 43 3.64 4.87 -11.20
N GLU A 44 2.98 4.57 -12.31
CA GLU A 44 1.53 4.47 -12.40
C GLU A 44 0.95 3.45 -11.41
N PHE A 45 1.59 2.28 -11.31
CA PHE A 45 1.10 1.26 -10.39
C PHE A 45 1.36 1.62 -8.92
N ALA A 46 2.53 2.19 -8.60
CA ALA A 46 2.81 2.68 -7.25
C ALA A 46 1.80 3.76 -6.82
N VAL A 47 1.54 4.73 -7.71
CA VAL A 47 0.55 5.79 -7.50
C VAL A 47 -0.85 5.22 -7.29
N THR A 48 -1.24 4.22 -8.10
CA THR A 48 -2.52 3.52 -7.96
C THR A 48 -2.67 2.91 -6.57
N LEU A 49 -1.64 2.20 -6.09
CA LEU A 49 -1.65 1.58 -4.76
C LEU A 49 -1.65 2.62 -3.64
N ILE A 50 -0.83 3.67 -3.73
CA ILE A 50 -0.75 4.73 -2.70
C ILE A 50 -2.09 5.44 -2.58
N LYS A 51 -2.57 6.00 -3.68
CA LYS A 51 -3.79 6.80 -3.70
C LYS A 51 -5.00 5.96 -3.32
N GLY A 52 -5.13 4.79 -3.95
CA GLY A 52 -6.24 3.88 -3.68
C GLY A 52 -6.28 3.40 -2.24
N SER A 53 -5.13 3.07 -1.64
CA SER A 53 -5.10 2.66 -0.24
C SER A 53 -5.47 3.80 0.70
N ILE A 54 -4.97 5.01 0.47
CA ILE A 54 -5.25 6.19 1.32
C ILE A 54 -6.73 6.62 1.18
N ASP A 55 -7.24 6.76 -0.04
CA ASP A 55 -8.61 7.18 -0.32
C ASP A 55 -9.65 6.21 0.28
N HIS A 56 -9.29 4.93 0.41
CA HIS A 56 -10.15 3.88 0.96
C HIS A 56 -9.82 3.45 2.39
N ILE A 57 -8.99 4.20 3.15
CA ILE A 57 -8.63 3.85 4.55
C ILE A 57 -9.87 3.54 5.41
N LYS A 58 -10.92 4.35 5.31
CA LYS A 58 -12.16 4.17 6.09
C LYS A 58 -12.89 2.87 5.77
N THR A 59 -12.70 2.34 4.56
CA THR A 59 -13.25 1.04 4.14
C THR A 59 -12.32 -0.10 4.53
N ILE A 60 -11.00 0.11 4.42
CA ILE A 60 -9.96 -0.90 4.61
C ILE A 60 -9.69 -1.21 6.08
N ASP A 61 -9.49 -0.19 6.92
CA ASP A 61 -9.12 -0.36 8.32
C ASP A 61 -10.11 -1.22 9.12
N PRO A 62 -11.44 -1.12 8.93
CA PRO A 62 -12.39 -2.02 9.57
C PRO A 62 -12.16 -3.50 9.27
N PHE A 63 -11.67 -3.86 8.07
CA PHE A 63 -11.29 -5.25 7.77
C PHE A 63 -10.09 -5.68 8.60
N ILE A 64 -9.07 -4.83 8.72
CA ILE A 64 -7.89 -5.12 9.55
C ILE A 64 -8.33 -5.36 11.00
N VAL A 65 -9.09 -4.43 11.58
CA VAL A 65 -9.60 -4.55 12.95
C VAL A 65 -10.41 -5.84 13.15
N LYS A 66 -11.29 -6.18 12.19
CA LYS A 66 -12.15 -7.37 12.26
C LYS A 66 -11.36 -8.68 12.27
N TYR A 67 -10.26 -8.75 11.51
CA TYR A 67 -9.48 -9.99 11.35
C TYR A 67 -8.25 -10.08 12.27
N SER A 68 -7.80 -8.98 12.87
CA SER A 68 -6.73 -8.93 13.88
C SER A 68 -7.21 -9.33 15.29
N LYS A 69 -7.76 -10.54 15.45
CA LYS A 69 -8.41 -10.98 16.71
C LYS A 69 -7.58 -10.82 18.00
N ASN A 70 -6.27 -11.00 17.91
CA ASN A 70 -5.36 -10.96 19.07
C ASN A 70 -4.47 -9.71 19.11
N TRP A 71 -4.59 -8.82 18.12
CA TRP A 71 -3.76 -7.63 17.97
C TRP A 71 -4.63 -6.40 17.88
N LYS A 72 -4.47 -5.49 18.84
CA LYS A 72 -5.08 -4.16 18.73
C LYS A 72 -4.50 -3.45 17.52
N PHE A 73 -5.35 -2.76 16.76
CA PHE A 73 -4.95 -2.06 15.54
C PHE A 73 -3.82 -1.06 15.80
N GLU A 74 -3.87 -0.37 16.93
CA GLU A 74 -2.87 0.61 17.36
C GLU A 74 -1.50 -0.02 17.69
N ARG A 75 -1.44 -1.33 17.93
CA ARG A 75 -0.21 -2.07 18.22
C ARG A 75 0.48 -2.61 16.97
N LEU A 76 -0.19 -2.61 15.82
CA LEU A 76 0.44 -2.99 14.56
C LEU A 76 1.51 -1.95 14.21
N SER A 77 2.67 -2.41 13.74
CA SER A 77 3.70 -1.48 13.27
C SER A 77 3.18 -0.68 12.07
N SER A 78 3.70 0.53 11.86
CA SER A 78 3.31 1.35 10.69
C SER A 78 3.59 0.63 9.37
N VAL A 79 4.62 -0.23 9.33
CA VAL A 79 4.94 -1.08 8.19
C VAL A 79 3.84 -2.14 7.99
N ASP A 80 3.47 -2.88 9.04
CA ASP A 80 2.43 -3.92 8.94
C ASP A 80 1.09 -3.33 8.51
N LYS A 81 0.69 -2.18 9.08
CA LYS A 81 -0.53 -1.48 8.66
C LYS A 81 -0.46 -1.09 7.20
N SER A 82 0.68 -0.61 6.73
CA SER A 82 0.88 -0.22 5.33
C SER A 82 0.75 -1.42 4.40
N ILE A 83 1.42 -2.54 4.71
CA ILE A 83 1.31 -3.80 3.95
C ILE A 83 -0.13 -4.28 3.90
N LEU A 84 -0.81 -4.34 5.05
CA LEU A 84 -2.20 -4.78 5.15
C LEU A 84 -3.14 -3.87 4.34
N ARG A 85 -2.96 -2.55 4.41
CA ARG A 85 -3.77 -1.59 3.66
C ARG A 85 -3.62 -1.75 2.15
N ILE A 86 -2.38 -1.85 1.66
CA ILE A 86 -2.08 -2.10 0.24
C ILE A 86 -2.70 -3.42 -0.22
N SER A 87 -2.54 -4.47 0.59
CA SER A 87 -3.03 -5.80 0.25
C SER A 87 -4.55 -5.85 0.18
N ILE A 88 -5.24 -5.28 1.17
CA ILE A 88 -6.70 -5.23 1.21
C ILE A 88 -7.24 -4.34 0.10
N PHE A 89 -6.62 -3.18 -0.17
CA PHE A 89 -6.97 -2.35 -1.31
C PHE A 89 -6.89 -3.15 -2.62
N ALA A 90 -5.75 -3.81 -2.87
CA ALA A 90 -5.56 -4.60 -4.08
C ALA A 90 -6.60 -5.73 -4.21
N MET A 91 -6.89 -6.46 -3.12
CA MET A 91 -7.89 -7.53 -3.14
C MET A 91 -9.32 -7.02 -3.40
N LEU A 92 -9.69 -5.85 -2.89
CA LEU A 92 -11.04 -5.32 -3.00
C LEU A 92 -11.30 -4.58 -4.32
N PHE A 93 -10.28 -3.90 -4.85
CA PHE A 93 -10.47 -2.91 -5.91
C PHE A 93 -9.71 -3.24 -7.21
N LEU A 94 -8.65 -4.05 -7.18
CA LEU A 94 -7.87 -4.42 -8.36
C LEU A 94 -8.26 -5.79 -8.90
N LYS A 95 -9.38 -5.83 -9.64
CA LYS A 95 -10.00 -7.06 -10.16
C LYS A 95 -9.13 -7.85 -11.13
N ASP A 96 -8.13 -7.22 -11.73
CA ASP A 96 -7.16 -7.81 -12.64
C ASP A 96 -6.01 -8.54 -11.92
N ILE A 97 -5.89 -8.38 -10.59
CA ILE A 97 -4.83 -9.00 -9.79
C ILE A 97 -5.41 -10.18 -9.00
N PRO A 98 -4.94 -11.42 -9.24
CA PRO A 98 -5.38 -12.56 -8.45
C PRO A 98 -5.09 -12.37 -6.97
N VAL A 99 -6.07 -12.73 -6.12
CA VAL A 99 -5.96 -12.59 -4.65
C VAL A 99 -4.73 -13.32 -4.11
N VAL A 100 -4.42 -14.52 -4.61
CA VAL A 100 -3.24 -15.30 -4.19
C VAL A 100 -1.92 -14.56 -4.46
N VAL A 101 -1.82 -13.83 -5.57
CA VAL A 101 -0.64 -13.03 -5.90
C VAL A 101 -0.52 -11.87 -4.94
N THR A 102 -1.62 -11.18 -4.64
CA THR A 102 -1.63 -10.08 -3.66
C THR A 102 -1.20 -10.55 -2.27
N ILE A 103 -1.66 -11.72 -1.83
CA ILE A 103 -1.26 -12.29 -0.54
C ILE A 103 0.23 -12.63 -0.54
N ASN A 104 0.73 -13.30 -1.57
CA ASN A 104 2.15 -13.66 -1.66
C ASN A 104 3.05 -12.43 -1.63
N GLU A 105 2.70 -11.37 -2.36
CA GLU A 105 3.44 -10.10 -2.40
C GLU A 105 3.34 -9.31 -1.09
N GLY A 106 2.34 -9.57 -0.26
CA GLY A 106 2.24 -8.98 1.08
C GLY A 106 3.08 -9.74 2.13
N ILE A 107 3.53 -10.97 1.84
CA ILE A 107 4.36 -11.79 2.72
C ILE A 107 5.85 -11.63 2.39
N GLU A 108 6.19 -11.45 1.11
CA GLU A 108 7.55 -11.27 0.62
C GLU A 108 8.16 -9.90 0.96
#